data_AF-A0A6A4NP77-F1
#
_entry.id   AF-A0A6A4NP77-F1
#
_cell.length_a   1.000
_cell.length_b   1.000
_cell.length_c   1.000
_cell.angle_alpha   90.00
_cell.angle_beta   90.00
_cell.angle_gamma   90.00
#
_symmetry.space_group_name_H-M   'P 1'
#
loop_
_entity.id
_entity.type
_entity.pdbx_description
1 polymer ?
#
loop_
_entity_poly.entity_id
_entity_poly.type
_entity_poly.pdbx_seq_one_letter_code
_entity_poly.pdbx_strand_id
1 'polypeptide(L)'
;MVDEIRSFFNPKGGCYSRGIRKAIGVPEFDEFLRREAFLDEETKQRLLEEAINEMKVNTCKLAMKQLGRIRRLRNVKRWKIHRLDATSVFRKNGQEANEAWKKLVPEPSAMIVANFLYNSNTTTTTTNGFSGLRISPSQSVIARATC
;
A
#
# COMPACT_ATOMS: atom_id res chain seq x y z
N MET A 1 16.37 6.75 17.78
CA MET A 1 16.46 5.53 16.94
C MET A 1 17.56 4.57 17.38
N VAL A 2 18.85 4.89 17.27
CA VAL A 2 19.92 3.91 17.63
C VAL A 2 19.81 3.46 19.09
N ASP A 3 19.54 4.39 20.00
CA ASP A 3 19.28 4.09 21.42
C ASP A 3 18.07 3.17 21.62
N GLU A 4 17.02 3.31 20.81
CA GLU A 4 15.86 2.42 20.86
C GLU A 4 16.25 1.00 20.44
N ILE A 5 17.07 0.85 19.39
CA ILE A 5 17.51 -0.46 18.90
C ILE A 5 18.38 -1.18 19.94
N ARG A 6 19.20 -0.46 20.72
CA ARG A 6 20.01 -1.03 21.80
C ARG A 6 19.16 -1.80 22.82
N SER A 7 17.93 -1.37 23.09
CA SER A 7 17.02 -2.09 24.00
C SER A 7 16.58 -3.47 23.48
N PHE A 8 16.63 -3.70 22.16
CA PHE A 8 16.25 -4.95 21.52
C PHE A 8 17.45 -5.84 21.16
N PHE A 9 18.67 -5.31 21.29
CA PHE A 9 19.89 -6.02 20.99
C PHE A 9 20.11 -7.19 21.95
N ASN A 10 20.56 -8.33 21.41
CA ASN A 10 20.97 -9.47 22.22
C ASN A 10 22.42 -9.84 21.92
N PRO A 11 23.35 -9.61 22.86
CA PRO A 11 24.75 -9.94 22.67
C PRO A 11 24.95 -11.45 22.49
N LYS A 12 24.10 -12.30 23.06
CA LYS A 12 24.16 -13.77 22.92
C LYS A 12 23.68 -14.31 21.57
N GLY A 13 23.35 -13.43 20.62
CA GLY A 13 22.79 -13.81 19.32
C GLY A 13 21.28 -13.94 19.37
N GLY A 14 20.60 -13.45 18.34
CA GLY A 14 19.14 -13.45 18.24
C GLY A 14 18.68 -13.92 16.88
N CYS A 15 17.60 -14.70 16.84
CA CYS A 15 16.96 -15.03 15.58
C CYS A 15 16.13 -13.84 15.08
N TYR A 16 16.59 -13.18 14.01
CA TYR A 16 15.91 -12.03 13.39
C TYR A 16 14.69 -12.40 12.52
N SER A 17 14.25 -13.66 12.57
CA SER A 17 13.10 -14.14 11.79
C SER A 17 11.76 -14.04 12.53
N ARG A 18 11.76 -13.72 13.84
CA ARG A 18 10.57 -13.81 14.71
C ARG A 18 10.32 -12.53 15.49
N GLY A 19 9.03 -12.22 15.66
CA GLY A 19 8.55 -11.14 16.53
C GLY A 19 9.12 -9.77 16.17
N ILE A 20 9.30 -8.92 17.19
CA ILE A 20 9.77 -7.54 17.05
C ILE A 20 11.20 -7.45 16.50
N ARG A 21 12.02 -8.51 16.66
CA ARG A 21 13.40 -8.56 16.16
C ARG A 21 13.50 -8.59 14.64
N LYS A 22 12.40 -8.82 13.94
CA LYS A 22 12.32 -8.73 12.47
C LYS A 22 12.18 -7.30 11.95
N ALA A 23 11.96 -6.32 12.84
CA ALA A 23 11.80 -4.93 12.44
C ALA A 23 13.05 -4.44 11.68
N ILE A 24 12.85 -3.76 10.56
CA ILE A 24 13.94 -3.11 9.81
C ILE A 24 14.62 -2.09 10.72
N GLY A 25 15.94 -2.12 10.76
CA GLY A 25 16.81 -1.41 11.68
C GLY A 25 17.41 -2.32 12.76
N VAL A 26 16.71 -3.37 13.20
CA VAL A 26 17.23 -4.28 14.24
C VAL A 26 18.33 -5.21 13.70
N PRO A 27 18.11 -6.00 12.63
CA PRO A 27 19.17 -6.83 12.08
C PRO A 27 20.29 -6.02 11.41
N GLU A 28 19.97 -4.89 10.78
CA GLU A 28 20.96 -4.03 10.09
C GLU A 28 21.98 -3.42 11.05
N PHE A 29 21.58 -3.15 12.30
CA PHE A 29 22.48 -2.58 13.32
C PHE A 29 23.17 -3.64 14.20
N ASP A 30 22.96 -4.94 13.97
CA ASP A 30 23.54 -6.00 14.82
C ASP A 30 25.07 -5.97 14.82
N GLU A 31 25.69 -5.83 13.66
CA GLU A 31 27.15 -5.81 13.55
C GLU A 31 27.76 -4.57 14.21
N PHE A 32 27.16 -3.40 13.97
CA PHE A 32 27.55 -2.15 14.62
C PHE A 32 27.48 -2.29 16.15
N LEU A 33 26.36 -2.75 16.70
CA LEU A 33 26.17 -2.87 18.16
C LEU A 33 27.06 -3.94 18.81
N ARG A 34 27.43 -4.99 18.08
CA ARG A 34 28.38 -6.02 18.58
C ARG A 34 29.78 -5.48 18.75
N ARG A 35 30.20 -4.57 17.86
CA ARG A 35 31.61 -4.12 17.78
C ARG A 35 31.83 -2.72 18.31
N GLU A 36 30.76 -1.96 18.55
CA GLU A 36 30.81 -0.56 18.99
C GLU A 36 31.78 -0.30 20.17
N ALA A 37 31.88 -1.22 21.13
CA ALA A 37 32.71 -1.05 22.33
C ALA A 37 34.23 -1.26 22.10
N PHE A 38 34.64 -1.83 20.96
CA PHE A 38 36.01 -2.28 20.72
C PHE A 38 36.66 -1.66 19.48
N LEU A 39 35.95 -0.77 18.78
CA LEU A 39 36.41 -0.16 17.54
C LEU A 39 36.88 1.28 17.75
N ASP A 40 37.81 1.71 16.91
CA ASP A 40 38.15 3.13 16.74
C ASP A 40 36.96 3.91 16.14
N GLU A 41 36.96 5.22 16.34
CA GLU A 41 35.85 6.07 15.91
C GLU A 41 35.63 6.08 14.39
N GLU A 42 36.70 5.94 13.59
CA GLU A 42 36.59 5.90 12.12
C GLU A 42 35.87 4.61 11.68
N THR A 43 36.30 3.45 12.18
CA THR A 43 35.66 2.17 11.87
C THR A 43 34.22 2.12 12.39
N LYS A 44 33.96 2.69 13.57
CA LYS A 44 32.61 2.80 14.14
C LYS A 44 31.69 3.62 13.25
N GLN A 45 32.14 4.77 12.77
CA GLN A 45 31.38 5.62 11.86
C GLN A 45 31.08 4.90 10.54
N ARG A 46 32.06 4.17 9.99
CA ARG A 46 31.87 3.39 8.77
C ARG A 46 30.79 2.31 8.92
N LEU A 47 30.82 1.53 10.00
CA LEU A 47 29.79 0.50 10.26
C LEU A 47 28.41 1.10 10.49
N LEU A 48 28.35 2.28 11.13
CA LEU A 48 27.10 3.01 11.32
C LEU A 48 26.48 3.42 9.98
N GLU A 49 27.30 3.97 9.09
CA GLU A 49 26.86 4.38 7.75
C GLU A 49 26.41 3.19 6.91
N GLU A 50 27.12 2.07 6.98
CA GLU A 50 26.76 0.82 6.32
C GLU A 50 25.39 0.33 6.81
N ALA A 51 25.19 0.23 8.13
CA ALA A 51 23.92 -0.16 8.73
C ALA A 51 22.76 0.77 8.31
N ILE A 52 22.99 2.09 8.28
CA ILE A 52 21.99 3.06 7.80
C ILE A 52 21.65 2.84 6.33
N ASN A 53 22.65 2.57 5.49
CA ASN A 53 22.44 2.33 4.07
C ASN A 53 21.66 1.04 3.83
N GLU A 54 22.02 -0.05 4.53
CA GLU A 54 21.27 -1.32 4.48
C GLU A 54 19.81 -1.13 4.91
N MET A 55 19.58 -0.38 5.99
CA MET A 55 18.24 -0.07 6.49
C MET A 55 17.41 0.70 5.45
N LYS A 56 18.01 1.69 4.78
CA LYS A 56 17.35 2.42 3.67
C LYS A 56 17.01 1.49 2.51
N VAL A 57 17.95 0.66 2.08
CA VAL A 57 17.74 -0.32 0.99
C VAL A 57 16.62 -1.31 1.34
N ASN A 58 16.62 -1.85 2.55
CA ASN A 58 15.61 -2.81 2.99
C ASN A 58 14.22 -2.16 3.14
N THR A 59 14.15 -0.90 3.58
CA THR A 59 12.91 -0.12 3.60
C THR A 59 12.33 0.08 2.19
N CYS A 60 13.18 0.45 1.22
CA CYS A 60 12.79 0.57 -0.19
C CYS A 60 12.28 -0.77 -0.74
N LYS A 61 13.00 -1.87 -0.49
CA LYS A 61 12.57 -3.23 -0.89
C LYS A 61 11.21 -3.60 -0.28
N LEU A 62 10.98 -3.26 1.00
CA LEU A 62 9.70 -3.52 1.65
C LEU A 62 8.56 -2.73 0.99
N ALA A 63 8.75 -1.44 0.74
CA ALA A 63 7.76 -0.59 0.07
C ALA A 63 7.40 -1.13 -1.33
N MET A 64 8.40 -1.56 -2.12
CA MET A 64 8.18 -2.18 -3.43
C MET A 64 7.38 -3.49 -3.32
N LYS A 65 7.70 -4.35 -2.33
CA LYS A 65 6.95 -5.59 -2.08
C LYS A 65 5.51 -5.31 -1.66
N GLN A 66 5.28 -4.33 -0.79
CA GLN A 66 3.93 -3.92 -0.37
C GLN A 66 3.12 -3.42 -1.57
N LEU A 67 3.69 -2.56 -2.42
CA LEU A 67 3.05 -2.10 -3.65
C LEU A 67 2.69 -3.27 -4.58
N GLY A 68 3.59 -4.24 -4.77
CA GLY A 68 3.31 -5.45 -5.54
C GLY A 68 2.14 -6.26 -4.97
N ARG A 69 2.07 -6.42 -3.64
CA ARG A 69 0.95 -7.10 -2.97
C ARG A 69 -0.37 -6.36 -3.17
N ILE A 70 -0.41 -5.03 -3.02
CA ILE A 70 -1.60 -4.21 -3.25
C ILE A 70 -2.07 -4.31 -4.70
N ARG A 71 -1.15 -4.24 -5.67
CA ARG A 71 -1.46 -4.43 -7.10
C ARG A 71 -2.06 -5.80 -7.36
N ARG A 72 -1.59 -6.86 -6.68
CA ARG A 72 -2.15 -8.21 -6.78
C ARG A 72 -3.57 -8.28 -6.21
N LEU A 73 -3.84 -7.65 -5.05
CA LEU A 73 -5.19 -7.57 -4.49
C LEU A 73 -6.16 -6.90 -5.47
N ARG A 74 -5.75 -5.78 -6.07
CA ARG A 74 -6.56 -5.06 -7.06
C ARG A 74 -6.78 -5.87 -8.35
N ASN A 75 -5.70 -6.35 -8.96
CA ASN A 75 -5.74 -6.87 -10.33
C ASN A 75 -6.12 -8.36 -10.40
N VAL A 76 -5.66 -9.17 -9.44
CA VAL A 76 -5.89 -10.64 -9.44
C VAL A 76 -7.12 -10.98 -8.62
N LYS A 77 -7.22 -10.44 -7.40
CA LYS A 77 -8.38 -10.69 -6.53
C LYS A 77 -9.58 -9.79 -6.83
N ARG A 78 -9.44 -8.85 -7.77
CA ARG A 78 -10.48 -7.92 -8.22
C ARG A 78 -11.08 -7.10 -7.07
N TRP A 79 -10.29 -6.82 -6.04
CA TRP A 79 -10.73 -5.96 -4.94
C TRP A 79 -10.95 -4.53 -5.46
N LYS A 80 -12.13 -3.97 -5.16
CA LYS A 80 -12.46 -2.57 -5.45
C LYS A 80 -11.70 -1.67 -4.46
N ILE A 81 -10.45 -1.36 -4.80
CA ILE A 81 -9.59 -0.49 -4.00
C ILE A 81 -9.65 0.93 -4.56
N HIS A 82 -10.05 1.88 -3.73
CA HIS A 82 -10.02 3.31 -4.05
C HIS A 82 -8.60 3.86 -3.83
N ARG A 83 -7.94 4.35 -4.88
CA ARG A 83 -6.59 4.93 -4.80
C ARG A 83 -6.68 6.40 -4.39
N LEU A 84 -5.91 6.77 -3.37
CA LEU A 84 -5.63 8.14 -2.98
C LEU A 84 -4.19 8.45 -3.34
N ASP A 85 -3.96 9.54 -4.08
CA ASP A 85 -2.61 9.90 -4.53
C ASP A 85 -2.01 10.99 -3.65
N ALA A 86 -1.11 10.57 -2.76
CA ALA A 86 -0.36 11.47 -1.87
C ALA A 86 0.99 11.90 -2.46
N THR A 87 1.30 11.62 -3.74
CA THR A 87 2.64 11.86 -4.32
C THR A 87 3.07 13.32 -4.19
N SER A 88 2.16 14.28 -4.45
CA SER A 88 2.48 15.71 -4.33
C SER A 88 2.65 16.15 -2.87
N VAL A 89 2.09 15.44 -1.90
CA VAL A 89 2.33 15.71 -0.48
C VAL A 89 3.80 15.47 -0.17
N PHE A 90 4.34 14.32 -0.58
CA PHE A 90 5.73 13.95 -0.34
C PHE A 90 6.75 14.72 -1.20
N ARG A 91 6.31 15.40 -2.27
CA ARG A 91 7.17 16.29 -3.08
C ARG A 91 7.25 17.73 -2.54
N LYS A 92 6.29 18.12 -1.71
CA LYS A 92 6.21 19.45 -1.10
C LYS A 92 6.78 19.40 0.32
N ASN A 93 7.06 20.58 0.87
CA ASN A 93 7.55 20.72 2.24
C ASN A 93 6.70 21.71 3.03
N GLY A 94 6.77 21.62 4.36
CA GLY A 94 6.13 22.57 5.28
C GLY A 94 4.63 22.74 5.03
N GLN A 95 4.16 23.98 5.01
CA GLN A 95 2.75 24.30 4.92
C GLN A 95 2.12 23.81 3.60
N GLU A 96 2.84 23.87 2.49
CA GLU A 96 2.32 23.41 1.20
C GLU A 96 2.04 21.90 1.18
N ALA A 97 2.87 21.12 1.88
CA ALA A 97 2.65 19.68 2.04
C ALA A 97 1.39 19.42 2.89
N ASN A 98 1.21 20.17 3.97
CA ASN A 98 0.04 20.05 4.85
C ASN A 98 -1.26 20.36 4.09
N GLU A 99 -1.29 21.44 3.31
CA GLU A 99 -2.46 21.79 2.51
C GLU A 99 -2.71 20.78 1.37
N ALA A 100 -1.65 20.29 0.72
CA ALA A 100 -1.77 19.20 -0.24
C ALA A 100 -2.31 17.91 0.40
N TRP A 101 -1.88 17.58 1.62
CA TRP A 101 -2.36 16.42 2.36
C TRP A 101 -3.85 16.52 2.62
N LYS A 102 -4.31 17.63 3.24
CA LYS A 102 -5.73 17.87 3.55
C LYS A 102 -6.63 17.72 2.32
N LYS A 103 -6.22 18.28 1.19
CA LYS A 103 -7.00 18.25 -0.04
C LYS A 103 -7.01 16.88 -0.74
N LEU A 104 -5.89 16.16 -0.73
CA LEU A 104 -5.72 14.97 -1.58
C LEU A 104 -6.02 13.65 -0.88
N VAL A 105 -5.99 13.63 0.47
CA VAL A 105 -6.13 12.39 1.24
C VAL A 105 -7.41 12.36 2.08
N PRO A 106 -7.60 13.15 3.14
CA PRO A 106 -8.76 13.02 4.01
C PRO A 106 -10.07 13.49 3.33
N GLU A 107 -10.06 14.57 2.54
CA GLU A 107 -11.26 15.04 1.84
C GLU A 107 -11.86 13.97 0.89
N PRO A 108 -11.09 13.41 -0.09
CA PRO A 108 -11.61 12.32 -0.91
C PRO A 108 -11.94 11.06 -0.11
N SER A 109 -11.16 10.75 0.95
CA SER A 109 -11.45 9.60 1.81
C SER A 109 -12.82 9.73 2.48
N ALA A 110 -13.12 10.90 3.04
CA ALA A 110 -14.38 11.17 3.72
C ALA A 110 -15.56 11.04 2.75
N MET A 111 -15.42 11.57 1.53
CA MET A 111 -16.45 11.42 0.49
C MET A 111 -16.66 9.96 0.07
N ILE A 112 -15.59 9.18 -0.10
CA ILE A 112 -15.67 7.74 -0.42
C ILE A 112 -16.39 6.99 0.70
N VAL A 113 -16.05 7.27 1.96
CA VAL A 113 -16.67 6.64 3.14
C VAL A 113 -18.13 7.06 3.27
N ALA A 114 -18.45 8.34 3.10
CA ALA A 114 -19.83 8.83 3.14
C ALA A 114 -20.69 8.15 2.05
N ASN A 115 -20.19 8.09 0.81
CA ASN A 115 -20.88 7.39 -0.26
C ASN A 115 -21.08 5.90 0.06
N PHE A 116 -20.09 5.23 0.65
CA PHE A 116 -20.22 3.85 1.07
C PHE A 116 -21.31 3.66 2.14
N LEU A 117 -21.40 4.57 3.11
CA LEU A 117 -22.37 4.49 4.20
C LEU A 117 -23.79 4.89 3.79
N TYR A 118 -23.96 5.83 2.86
CA TYR A 118 -25.25 6.47 2.58
C TYR A 118 -25.83 6.20 1.17
N ASN A 119 -25.03 5.79 0.18
CA ASN A 119 -25.54 5.53 -1.18
C ASN A 119 -26.05 4.08 -1.39
N SER A 120 -26.16 3.26 -0.34
CA SER A 120 -26.74 1.91 -0.41
C SER A 120 -28.27 1.88 -0.48
N ASN A 121 -28.95 3.03 -0.42
CA ASN A 121 -30.41 3.09 -0.26
C ASN A 121 -31.20 3.44 -1.55
N THR A 122 -30.57 3.61 -2.72
CA THR A 122 -31.24 4.15 -3.92
C THR A 122 -31.43 3.17 -5.08
N THR A 123 -31.10 1.88 -4.94
CA THR A 123 -31.31 0.86 -6.00
C THR A 123 -32.58 0.03 -5.83
N THR A 124 -33.59 0.54 -5.13
CA THR A 124 -34.94 -0.03 -5.18
C THR A 124 -35.91 1.11 -5.47
N THR A 125 -36.48 1.13 -6.68
CA THR A 125 -37.84 1.57 -7.06
C THR A 125 -37.85 2.24 -8.43
N THR A 126 -38.62 1.63 -9.35
CA THR A 126 -39.21 2.19 -10.58
C THR A 126 -38.49 1.94 -11.92
N THR A 127 -38.35 0.67 -12.31
CA THR A 127 -38.55 0.31 -13.72
C THR A 127 -40.04 0.41 -14.04
N ASN A 128 -40.44 1.53 -14.64
CA ASN A 128 -41.74 1.68 -15.30
C ASN A 128 -41.91 0.56 -16.33
N GLY A 129 -42.87 -0.33 -16.07
CA GLY A 129 -43.34 -1.31 -17.03
C GLY A 129 -44.06 -0.61 -18.18
N PHE A 130 -43.38 -0.45 -19.30
CA PHE A 130 -44.00 -0.12 -20.57
C PHE A 130 -43.59 -1.18 -21.59
N SER A 131 -44.46 -2.15 -21.85
CA SER A 131 -44.54 -2.89 -23.11
C SER A 131 -45.64 -3.95 -23.03
N GLY A 132 -46.62 -3.87 -23.94
CA GLY A 132 -47.64 -4.91 -24.03
C GLY A 132 -48.79 -4.68 -25.00
N LEU A 133 -48.57 -4.14 -26.20
CA LEU A 133 -49.51 -4.35 -27.31
C LEU A 133 -48.78 -4.80 -28.58
N ARG A 134 -49.21 -5.98 -29.04
CA ARG A 134 -48.76 -6.77 -30.19
C ARG A 134 -49.02 -6.02 -31.50
N ILE A 135 -48.28 -6.38 -32.55
CA ILE A 135 -48.76 -7.08 -33.76
C ILE A 135 -47.56 -7.38 -34.67
N SER A 136 -47.47 -8.65 -35.10
CA SER A 136 -46.74 -9.14 -36.29
C SER A 136 -47.84 -9.61 -37.28
N PRO A 137 -47.64 -9.74 -38.61
CA PRO A 137 -46.68 -10.71 -39.15
C PRO A 137 -46.14 -10.49 -40.60
N SER A 138 -45.27 -11.45 -40.99
CA SER A 138 -45.01 -11.98 -42.35
C SER A 138 -43.88 -11.27 -43.15
N GLN A 139 -43.00 -11.94 -43.92
CA GLN A 139 -42.97 -13.29 -44.51
C GLN A 139 -41.54 -13.91 -44.56
N SER A 140 -41.53 -15.23 -44.85
CA SER A 140 -40.45 -16.17 -45.26
C SER A 140 -39.38 -15.61 -46.22
N VAL A 141 -38.15 -16.15 -46.34
CA VAL A 141 -37.78 -17.42 -47.03
C VAL A 141 -36.33 -17.86 -46.69
N ILE A 142 -36.19 -19.15 -46.34
CA ILE A 142 -35.18 -20.21 -46.64
C ILE A 142 -33.75 -19.87 -47.15
N ALA A 143 -32.72 -20.46 -46.51
CA ALA A 143 -31.62 -21.33 -47.07
C ALA A 143 -30.34 -21.17 -46.21
N ARG A 144 -29.80 -22.15 -45.48
CA ARG A 144 -29.11 -23.44 -45.79
C ARG A 144 -27.65 -23.34 -45.27
N ALA A 145 -27.16 -24.46 -44.72
CA ALA A 145 -25.86 -24.70 -44.06
C ALA A 145 -24.62 -24.24 -44.89
N THR A 146 -23.41 -24.10 -44.33
CA THR A 146 -22.49 -25.20 -43.97
C THR A 146 -21.18 -24.64 -43.35
N CYS A 147 -20.54 -25.47 -42.51
CA CYS A 147 -19.20 -25.39 -41.89
C CYS A 147 -19.03 -24.50 -40.64
#